data_AF-A0A534E489-F1
#
_entry.id   AF-A0A534E489-F1
#
_cell.length_a   1.000
_cell.length_b   1.000
_cell.length_c   1.000
_cell.angle_alpha   90.00
_cell.angle_beta   90.00
_cell.angle_gamma   90.00
#
_symmetry.space_group_name_H-M   'P 1'
#
loop_
_entity.id
_entity.type
_entity.pdbx_description
1 polymer ?
#
loop_
_entity_poly.entity_id
_entity_poly.type
_entity_poly.pdbx_seq_one_letter_code
_entity_poly.pdbx_strand_id
1 'polypeptide(L)'
;DAARCYARIAGINPGAFLATARSFAVDMKIRAADAQVAAMQVPGTPCIVVNGKYRVNMDSLGNNDELIELVRFLVTKESIHQASGVARIHR
;
A
#
# COMPACT_ATOMS: atom_id res chain seq x y z
N ASP A 1 -16.21 -4.30 19.21
CA ASP A 1 -16.01 -4.02 17.77
C ASP A 1 -14.80 -3.09 17.61
N ALA A 2 -14.43 -2.76 16.38
CA ALA A 2 -13.31 -1.87 16.09
C ALA A 2 -13.49 -0.47 16.73
N ALA A 3 -14.71 0.07 16.73
CA ALA A 3 -15.02 1.38 17.30
C ALA A 3 -14.66 1.47 18.79
N ARG A 4 -15.06 0.47 19.60
CA ARG A 4 -14.68 0.41 21.03
C ARG A 4 -13.18 0.22 21.24
N CYS A 5 -12.51 -0.50 20.35
CA CYS A 5 -11.05 -0.69 20.42
C CYS A 5 -10.33 0.65 20.27
N TYR A 6 -10.62 1.38 19.18
CA TYR A 6 -10.00 2.67 18.88
C TYR A 6 -10.38 3.78 19.87
N ALA A 7 -11.57 3.70 20.47
CA ALA A 7 -11.91 4.59 21.58
C ALA A 7 -10.98 4.41 22.78
N ARG A 8 -10.64 3.16 23.14
CA ARG A 8 -9.79 2.85 24.28
C ARG A 8 -8.31 3.18 24.04
N ILE A 9 -7.79 2.81 22.87
CA ILE A 9 -6.33 2.89 22.60
C ILE A 9 -5.90 4.23 21.99
N ALA A 10 -6.85 4.96 21.38
CA ALA A 10 -6.55 6.17 20.62
C ALA A 10 -7.51 7.34 20.89
N GLY A 11 -8.46 7.20 21.83
CA GLY A 11 -9.39 8.28 22.21
C GLY A 11 -10.40 8.67 21.11
N ILE A 12 -10.58 7.84 20.08
CA ILE A 12 -11.48 8.15 18.97
C ILE A 12 -12.95 8.01 19.42
N ASN A 13 -13.78 9.02 19.12
CA ASN A 13 -15.21 8.97 19.41
C ASN A 13 -15.88 7.79 18.65
N PRO A 14 -16.55 6.84 19.35
CA PRO A 14 -17.15 5.67 18.70
C PRO A 14 -18.23 6.00 17.67
N GLY A 15 -19.04 7.03 17.94
CA GLY A 15 -20.13 7.45 17.04
C GLY A 15 -19.59 8.04 15.75
N ALA A 16 -18.60 8.93 15.84
CA ALA A 16 -17.92 9.51 14.68
C ALA A 16 -17.19 8.45 13.85
N PHE A 17 -16.56 7.46 14.51
CA PHE A 17 -15.94 6.32 13.84
C PHE A 17 -16.95 5.55 12.99
N LEU A 18 -18.08 5.14 13.60
CA LEU A 18 -19.09 4.35 12.91
C LEU A 18 -19.78 5.12 11.79
N ALA A 19 -20.07 6.41 12.00
CA ALA A 19 -20.64 7.29 10.98
C ALA A 19 -19.70 7.43 9.78
N THR A 20 -18.41 7.65 10.02
CA THR A 20 -17.41 7.80 8.95
C THR A 20 -17.17 6.48 8.23
N ALA A 21 -17.07 5.36 8.97
CA ALA A 21 -16.88 4.03 8.40
C ALA A 21 -18.02 3.59 7.46
N ARG A 22 -19.22 4.15 7.63
CA ARG A 22 -20.40 3.91 6.78
C ARG A 22 -20.66 5.04 5.77
N SER A 23 -19.73 5.98 5.62
CA SER A 23 -19.91 7.12 4.74
C SER A 23 -19.63 6.73 3.29
N PHE A 24 -20.33 7.38 2.36
CA PHE A 24 -20.10 7.22 0.92
C PHE A 24 -18.63 7.43 0.52
N ALA A 25 -17.93 8.38 1.16
CA ALA A 25 -16.53 8.65 0.88
C ALA A 25 -15.61 7.47 1.26
N VAL A 26 -15.89 6.77 2.36
CA VAL A 26 -15.14 5.55 2.75
C VAL A 26 -15.51 4.39 1.84
N ASP A 27 -16.79 4.19 1.54
CA ASP A 27 -17.25 3.15 0.61
C ASP A 27 -16.56 3.27 -0.75
N MET A 28 -16.43 4.50 -1.27
CA MET A 28 -15.74 4.71 -2.55
C MET A 28 -14.24 4.41 -2.48
N LYS A 29 -13.58 4.72 -1.35
CA LYS A 29 -12.17 4.37 -1.16
C LYS A 29 -11.97 2.85 -1.05
N ILE A 30 -12.88 2.13 -0.40
CA ILE A 30 -12.83 0.65 -0.33
C ILE A 30 -12.94 0.06 -1.73
N ARG A 31 -13.93 0.48 -2.52
CA ARG A 31 -14.09 -0.01 -3.92
C ARG A 31 -12.87 0.26 -4.79
N ALA A 32 -12.26 1.44 -4.66
CA ALA A 32 -11.03 1.77 -5.37
C ALA A 32 -9.86 0.88 -4.92
N ALA A 33 -9.75 0.59 -3.62
CA ALA A 33 -8.74 -0.30 -3.08
C ALA A 33 -8.93 -1.75 -3.58
N ASP A 34 -10.17 -2.26 -3.61
CA ASP A 34 -10.48 -3.60 -4.14
C ASP A 34 -10.10 -3.71 -5.63
N ALA A 35 -10.42 -2.69 -6.42
CA ALA A 35 -10.02 -2.62 -7.82
C ALA A 35 -8.49 -2.61 -7.97
N GLN A 36 -7.78 -1.91 -7.09
CA GLN A 36 -6.32 -1.89 -7.08
C GLN A 36 -5.71 -3.25 -6.72
N VAL A 37 -6.25 -3.95 -5.72
CA VAL A 37 -5.83 -5.31 -5.34
C VAL A 37 -5.95 -6.27 -6.53
N ALA A 38 -7.08 -6.22 -7.24
CA ALA A 38 -7.29 -7.03 -8.44
C ALA A 38 -6.34 -6.65 -9.58
N ALA A 39 -6.22 -5.34 -9.88
CA ALA A 39 -5.38 -4.85 -10.98
C ALA A 39 -3.89 -5.15 -10.76
N MET A 40 -3.41 -5.07 -9.52
CA MET A 40 -2.03 -5.40 -9.15
C MET A 40 -1.83 -6.89 -8.85
N GLN A 41 -2.89 -7.69 -8.96
CA GLN A 41 -2.88 -9.13 -8.68
C GLN A 41 -2.32 -9.47 -7.30
N VAL A 42 -2.65 -8.70 -6.26
CA VAL A 42 -2.08 -8.94 -4.92
C VAL A 42 -2.59 -10.29 -4.36
N PRO A 43 -1.70 -11.26 -4.05
CA PRO A 43 -2.12 -12.61 -3.64
C PRO A 43 -2.47 -12.71 -2.15
N GLY A 44 -2.06 -11.75 -1.34
CA GLY A 44 -2.22 -11.76 0.11
C GLY A 44 -1.34 -10.73 0.79
N THR A 45 -1.30 -10.75 2.11
CA THR A 45 -0.52 -9.81 2.93
C THR A 45 0.59 -10.52 3.73
N PRO A 46 1.76 -9.89 3.93
CA PRO A 46 2.14 -8.58 3.41
C PRO A 46 2.57 -8.65 1.93
N CYS A 47 2.22 -7.61 1.17
CA CYS A 47 2.62 -7.44 -0.23
C CYS A 47 2.81 -5.95 -0.55
N ILE A 48 3.89 -5.61 -1.26
CA ILE A 48 4.27 -4.26 -1.65
C ILE A 48 4.48 -4.23 -3.16
N VAL A 49 3.87 -3.27 -3.85
CA VAL A 49 4.03 -3.06 -5.29
C VAL A 49 4.89 -1.82 -5.55
N VAL A 50 6.06 -1.98 -6.14
CA VAL A 50 7.00 -0.88 -6.42
C VAL A 50 6.83 -0.40 -7.86
N ASN A 51 6.52 0.90 -8.01
CA ASN A 51 6.34 1.61 -9.29
C ASN A 51 5.33 0.94 -10.26
N GLY A 52 4.37 0.17 -9.73
CA GLY A 52 3.43 -0.62 -10.56
C GLY A 52 4.09 -1.74 -11.38
N LYS A 53 5.39 -2.03 -11.18
CA LYS A 53 6.17 -2.99 -11.98
C LYS A 53 6.55 -4.24 -11.21
N TYR A 54 6.82 -4.11 -9.92
CA TYR A 54 7.33 -5.20 -9.09
C TYR A 54 6.37 -5.48 -7.95
N ARG A 55 5.78 -6.68 -7.92
CA ARG A 55 4.95 -7.17 -6.81
C ARG A 55 5.81 -8.04 -5.89
N VAL A 56 6.10 -7.54 -4.70
CA VAL A 56 6.95 -8.19 -3.70
C VAL A 56 6.10 -8.69 -2.55
N ASN A 57 6.25 -9.96 -2.17
CA ASN A 57 5.54 -10.61 -1.08
C ASN A 57 6.48 -11.56 -0.32
N MET A 58 5.95 -12.27 0.68
CA MET A 58 6.75 -13.13 1.57
C MET A 58 7.00 -14.54 1.05
N ASP A 59 6.47 -14.91 -0.13
CA ASP A 59 6.47 -16.29 -0.62
C ASP A 59 7.90 -16.87 -0.77
N SER A 60 8.90 -16.02 -0.94
CA SER A 60 10.32 -16.41 -1.13
C SER A 60 11.27 -15.67 -0.19
N LEU A 61 10.76 -15.05 0.87
CA LEU A 61 11.57 -14.28 1.82
C LEU A 61 11.44 -14.89 3.23
N GLY A 62 12.55 -14.90 3.97
CA GLY A 62 12.61 -15.50 5.30
C GLY A 62 12.00 -14.62 6.39
N ASN A 63 12.07 -13.30 6.24
CA ASN A 63 11.62 -12.34 7.24
C ASN A 63 11.27 -10.96 6.62
N ASN A 64 10.69 -10.08 7.44
CA ASN A 64 10.26 -8.76 7.00
C ASN A 64 11.43 -7.81 6.67
N ASP A 65 12.62 -8.03 7.23
CA ASP A 65 13.77 -7.18 6.95
C ASP A 65 14.26 -7.39 5.51
N GLU A 66 14.32 -8.64 5.05
CA GLU A 66 14.61 -8.99 3.65
C GLU A 66 13.60 -8.37 2.68
N LEU A 67 12.30 -8.35 3.05
CA LEU A 67 11.26 -7.68 2.29
C LEU A 67 11.53 -6.17 2.15
N ILE A 68 11.88 -5.52 3.26
CA ILE A 68 12.15 -4.08 3.28
C ILE A 68 13.42 -3.76 2.46
N GLU A 69 14.47 -4.56 2.58
CA GLU A 69 15.70 -4.40 1.81
C GLU A 69 15.45 -4.53 0.30
N LEU A 70 14.71 -5.56 -0.12
CA LEU A 70 14.35 -5.75 -1.52
C LEU A 70 13.50 -4.59 -2.06
N VAL A 71 12.53 -4.11 -1.28
CA VAL A 71 11.73 -2.93 -1.65
C VAL A 71 12.62 -1.70 -1.82
N ARG A 72 13.54 -1.43 -0.88
CA ARG A 72 14.48 -0.29 -0.97
C ARG A 72 15.37 -0.38 -2.20
N PHE A 73 15.87 -1.57 -2.52
CA PHE A 73 16.65 -1.82 -3.73
C PHE A 73 15.84 -1.48 -4.99
N LEU A 74 14.61 -1.99 -5.10
CA LEU A 74 13.75 -1.76 -6.27
C LEU A 74 13.35 -0.29 -6.43
N VAL A 75 13.06 0.41 -5.32
CA VAL A 75 12.79 1.86 -5.32
C VAL A 75 13.99 2.64 -5.85
N THR A 76 15.19 2.32 -5.37
CA THR A 76 16.43 2.99 -5.80
C THR A 76 16.67 2.74 -7.29
N LYS A 77 16.52 1.49 -7.74
CA LYS A 77 16.64 1.11 -9.15
C LYS A 77 15.69 1.89 -10.05
N GLU A 78 14.41 1.96 -9.69
CA GLU A 78 13.41 2.68 -10.48
C GLU A 78 13.63 4.19 -10.48
N SER A 79 14.08 4.76 -9.35
CA SER A 79 14.39 6.19 -9.26
C SER A 79 15.52 6.59 -10.22
N ILE A 80 16.58 5.79 -10.31
CA ILE A 80 17.71 5.99 -11.24
C ILE A 80 17.24 5.81 -12.70
N HIS A 81 16.41 4.81 -12.97
CA HIS A 81 15.87 4.56 -14.30
C HIS A 81 15.04 5.76 -14.80
N GLN A 82 14.18 6.32 -13.96
CA GLN A 82 13.36 7.49 -14.30
C GLN A 82 14.23 8.74 -14.55
N ALA A 83 15.23 8.99 -13.69
CA ALA A 83 16.17 10.10 -13.88
C ALA A 83 16.94 9.99 -15.22
N SER A 84 17.34 8.76 -15.58
CA SER A 84 18.02 8.49 -16.85
C SER A 84 17.10 8.66 -18.06
N GLY A 85 15.80 8.34 -17.93
CA GLY A 85 14.79 8.55 -18.97
C GLY A 85 14.54 10.03 -19.23
N VAL A 86 14.41 10.84 -18.19
CA VAL A 86 14.22 12.30 -18.30
C VAL A 86 15.42 12.98 -18.96
N ALA A 87 16.65 12.59 -18.58
CA ALA A 87 17.87 13.13 -19.20
C ALA A 87 17.99 12.82 -20.70
N ARG A 88 17.31 11.77 -21.18
CA ARG A 88 17.30 11.37 -22.59
C ARG A 88 16.26 12.11 -23.44
N ILE A 89 15.23 12.68 -22.84
CA ILE A 89 14.16 13.45 -23.53
C ILE A 89 14.61 14.90 -23.82
N HIS A 90 15.59 15.40 -23.06
CA HIS A 90 16.12 16.77 -23.19
C HIS A 90 17.44 16.88 -23.99
N ARG A 91 17.83 15.84 -24.74
CA ARG A 91 18.92 15.89 -25.74
C ARG A 91 18.36 15.62 -27.12
#